data_AF-A0A380FJT0-F1
#
_entry.id   AF-A0A380FJT0-F1
#
_cell.length_a   1.000
_cell.length_b   1.000
_cell.length_c   1.000
_cell.angle_alpha   90.00
_cell.angle_beta   90.00
_cell.angle_gamma   90.00
#
_symmetry.space_group_name_H-M   'P 1'
#
loop_
_entity.id
_entity.type
_entity.pdbx_description
1 polymer ?
#
loop_
_entity_poly.entity_id
_entity_poly.type
_entity_poly.pdbx_seq_one_letter_code
_entity_poly.pdbx_strand_id
1 'polypeptide(L)'
;MTITKTKKEAVAYLKSLEGKYLDYDGWWGAQCYDLANFYWSHISGRTLQGAQAKNIPTDNNFDGLATVYENTVDFKAQEGDIVVFNSNYGAGHGHVAVVLNGNYDGNYMQFVSLDKQLARWRMDFWT
;
A
#
# COMPACT_ATOMS: atom_id res chain seq x y z
N MET A 1 -12.78 9.65 -15.51
CA MET A 1 -11.34 9.33 -15.72
C MET A 1 -11.15 7.86 -15.39
N THR A 2 -10.21 7.17 -16.04
CA THR A 2 -10.07 5.71 -15.93
C THR A 2 -8.64 5.36 -15.56
N ILE A 3 -8.46 4.38 -14.67
CA ILE A 3 -7.17 3.73 -14.44
C ILE A 3 -6.64 3.25 -15.80
N THR A 4 -5.43 3.68 -16.17
CA THR A 4 -4.85 3.42 -17.50
C THR A 4 -3.90 2.23 -17.53
N LYS A 5 -3.60 1.66 -16.35
CA LYS A 5 -2.66 0.54 -16.18
C LYS A 5 -3.41 -0.74 -15.88
N THR A 6 -2.99 -1.83 -16.51
CA THR A 6 -3.43 -3.17 -16.12
C THR A 6 -2.81 -3.58 -14.78
N LYS A 7 -3.45 -4.53 -14.10
CA LYS A 7 -2.90 -5.11 -12.85
C LYS A 7 -1.47 -5.62 -13.02
N LYS A 8 -1.16 -6.25 -14.16
CA LYS A 8 0.18 -6.77 -14.47
C LYS A 8 1.22 -5.66 -14.57
N GLU A 9 0.90 -4.54 -15.24
CA GLU A 9 1.80 -3.39 -15.35
C GLU A 9 2.02 -2.72 -14.00
N ALA A 10 0.97 -2.55 -13.22
CA ALA A 10 1.06 -2.01 -11.87
C ALA A 10 2.00 -2.86 -11.00
N VAL A 11 1.79 -4.18 -10.95
CA VAL A 11 2.64 -5.11 -10.20
C VAL A 11 4.08 -5.12 -10.68
N ALA A 12 4.31 -5.06 -12.00
CA ALA A 12 5.66 -4.97 -12.54
C ALA A 12 6.38 -3.68 -12.08
N TYR A 13 5.66 -2.55 -12.06
CA TYR A 13 6.18 -1.30 -11.54
C TYR A 13 6.49 -1.41 -10.04
N LEU A 14 5.57 -1.98 -9.24
CA LEU A 14 5.80 -2.21 -7.80
C LEU A 14 7.08 -3.01 -7.54
N LYS A 15 7.29 -4.11 -8.26
CA LYS A 15 8.52 -4.92 -8.13
C LYS A 15 9.76 -4.13 -8.54
N SER A 16 9.64 -3.22 -9.51
CA SER A 16 10.74 -2.34 -9.91
C SER A 16 11.12 -1.31 -8.84
N LEU A 17 10.27 -1.06 -7.86
CA LEU A 17 10.52 -0.15 -6.73
C LEU A 17 11.30 -0.83 -5.60
N GLU A 18 11.36 -2.16 -5.58
CA GLU A 18 12.08 -2.94 -4.58
C GLU A 18 13.56 -2.53 -4.54
N GLY A 19 14.08 -2.27 -3.33
CA GLY A 19 15.48 -1.87 -3.10
C GLY A 19 15.83 -0.42 -3.46
N LYS A 20 14.96 0.37 -4.11
CA LYS A 20 15.24 1.78 -4.49
C LYS A 20 15.00 2.75 -3.34
N TYR A 21 15.82 3.77 -3.15
CA TYR A 21 15.49 4.91 -2.27
C TYR A 21 14.43 5.79 -2.94
N LEU A 22 13.27 5.95 -2.30
CA LEU A 22 12.08 6.58 -2.89
C LEU A 22 11.60 7.68 -1.95
N ASP A 23 11.87 8.91 -2.35
CA ASP A 23 11.49 10.14 -1.64
C ASP A 23 10.60 10.92 -2.61
N TYR A 24 9.29 10.88 -2.38
CA TYR A 24 8.30 11.40 -3.33
C TYR A 24 8.05 12.88 -3.10
N ASP A 25 7.96 13.30 -1.84
CA ASP A 25 7.63 14.67 -1.45
C ASP A 25 8.85 15.51 -1.04
N GLY A 26 10.04 14.90 -0.95
CA GLY A 26 11.29 15.58 -0.55
C GLY A 26 11.37 15.85 0.95
N TRP A 27 10.44 15.34 1.75
CA TRP A 27 10.28 15.66 3.16
C TRP A 27 10.39 14.41 4.03
N TRP A 28 11.18 14.51 5.10
CA TRP A 28 11.41 13.40 6.05
C TRP A 28 12.02 12.12 5.45
N GLY A 29 12.51 12.18 4.21
CA GLY A 29 13.19 11.09 3.51
C GLY A 29 12.23 10.00 3.02
N ALA A 30 12.77 8.85 2.61
CA ALA A 30 11.97 7.76 2.05
C ALA A 30 11.09 7.03 3.08
N GLN A 31 9.79 7.34 3.13
CA GLN A 31 8.82 6.71 4.03
C GLN A 31 7.91 5.67 3.34
N CYS A 32 7.15 4.93 4.16
CA CYS A 32 6.11 4.01 3.68
C CYS A 32 5.04 4.73 2.84
N TYR A 33 4.75 5.99 3.17
CA TYR A 33 3.82 6.85 2.44
C TYR A 33 4.33 7.22 1.04
N ASP A 34 5.64 7.45 0.88
CA ASP A 34 6.26 7.74 -0.41
C ASP A 34 6.13 6.56 -1.37
N LEU A 35 6.38 5.34 -0.90
CA LEU A 35 6.21 4.14 -1.72
C LEU A 35 4.77 4.02 -2.24
N ALA A 36 3.78 4.22 -1.36
CA ALA A 36 2.37 4.22 -1.73
C ALA A 36 2.05 5.32 -2.75
N ASN A 37 2.65 6.51 -2.59
CA ASN A 37 2.51 7.63 -3.52
C ASN A 37 3.12 7.36 -4.90
N PHE A 38 4.35 6.84 -4.97
CA PHE A 38 4.97 6.43 -6.24
C PHE A 38 4.10 5.42 -6.98
N TYR A 39 3.63 4.40 -6.26
CA TYR A 39 2.77 3.36 -6.82
C TYR A 39 1.42 3.94 -7.30
N TRP A 40 0.72 4.68 -6.45
CA TRP A 40 -0.58 5.28 -6.75
C TRP A 40 -0.51 6.29 -7.91
N SER A 41 0.52 7.13 -7.93
CA SER A 41 0.75 8.11 -9.01
C SER A 41 1.01 7.43 -10.34
N HIS A 42 1.76 6.33 -10.35
CA HIS A 42 2.01 5.57 -11.58
C HIS A 42 0.73 4.93 -12.17
N ILE A 43 -0.17 4.41 -11.33
CA ILE A 43 -1.37 3.71 -11.79
C ILE A 43 -2.55 4.65 -12.09
N SER A 44 -2.70 5.71 -11.31
CA SER A 44 -3.87 6.60 -11.34
C SER A 44 -3.58 7.98 -11.94
N GLY A 45 -2.31 8.38 -12.03
CA GLY A 45 -1.91 9.74 -12.38
C GLY A 45 -2.20 10.77 -11.28
N ARG A 46 -2.48 10.34 -10.05
CA ARG A 46 -2.81 11.20 -8.91
C ARG A 46 -1.88 10.95 -7.73
N THR A 47 -1.76 11.94 -6.85
CA THR A 47 -1.03 11.84 -5.59
C THR A 47 -1.99 11.60 -4.44
N LEU A 48 -1.63 10.71 -3.50
CA LEU A 48 -2.33 10.55 -2.23
C LEU A 48 -2.14 11.81 -1.38
N GLN A 49 -3.25 12.36 -0.91
CA GLN A 49 -3.33 13.50 -0.02
C GLN A 49 -3.32 13.05 1.43
N GLY A 50 -2.88 13.94 2.33
CA GLY A 50 -2.81 13.68 3.77
C GLY A 50 -1.37 13.55 4.27
N ALA A 51 -1.22 13.52 5.60
CA ALA A 51 0.08 13.44 6.29
C ALA A 51 0.23 12.15 7.12
N GLN A 52 -0.81 11.32 7.19
CA GLN A 52 -0.85 10.12 8.02
C GLN A 52 -1.38 8.96 7.20
N ALA A 53 -0.66 7.83 7.20
CA ALA A 53 -1.04 6.64 6.45
C ALA A 53 -2.45 6.17 6.81
N LYS A 54 -2.82 6.17 8.10
CA LYS A 54 -4.15 5.73 8.55
C LYS A 54 -5.31 6.53 7.96
N ASN A 55 -5.07 7.78 7.55
CA ASN A 55 -6.10 8.69 7.03
C ASN A 55 -6.22 8.62 5.49
N ILE A 56 -5.38 7.84 4.79
CA ILE A 56 -5.48 7.68 3.33
C ILE A 56 -6.92 7.42 2.86
N PRO A 57 -7.72 6.52 3.50
CA PRO A 57 -9.09 6.23 3.10
C PRO A 57 -10.04 7.43 3.19
N THR A 58 -9.78 8.39 4.08
CA THR A 58 -10.67 9.52 4.38
C THR A 58 -10.19 10.84 3.78
N ASP A 59 -8.88 11.03 3.63
CA ASP A 59 -8.27 12.25 3.09
C ASP A 59 -8.32 12.30 1.55
N ASN A 60 -8.69 11.18 0.90
CA ASN A 60 -8.65 11.03 -0.54
C ASN A 60 -10.03 10.65 -1.10
N ASN A 61 -10.36 11.18 -2.28
CA ASN A 61 -11.51 10.73 -3.06
C ASN A 61 -11.05 9.70 -4.12
N PHE A 62 -11.52 8.47 -3.97
CA PHE A 62 -11.23 7.34 -4.86
C PHE A 62 -12.32 7.04 -5.89
N ASP A 63 -13.37 7.84 -5.97
CA ASP A 63 -14.53 7.60 -6.83
C ASP A 63 -14.12 7.37 -8.29
N GLY A 64 -14.50 6.21 -8.81
CA GLY A 64 -14.19 5.78 -10.18
C GLY A 64 -12.72 5.39 -10.42
N LEU A 65 -11.89 5.33 -9.38
CA LEU A 65 -10.46 4.96 -9.48
C LEU A 65 -10.11 3.73 -8.63
N ALA A 66 -10.64 3.65 -7.42
CA ALA A 66 -10.43 2.51 -6.53
C ALA A 66 -11.68 2.25 -5.68
N THR A 67 -11.75 1.06 -5.11
CA THR A 67 -12.76 0.70 -4.11
C THR A 67 -12.05 0.49 -2.79
N VAL A 68 -12.52 1.18 -1.75
CA VAL A 68 -12.01 1.01 -0.39
C VAL A 68 -12.81 -0.09 0.28
N TYR A 69 -12.13 -1.11 0.78
CA TYR A 69 -12.74 -2.19 1.55
C TYR A 69 -12.28 -2.08 3.00
N GLU A 70 -13.21 -2.28 3.93
CA GLU A 70 -12.84 -2.54 5.31
C GLU A 70 -12.24 -3.94 5.42
N ASN A 71 -11.19 -4.07 6.23
CA ASN A 71 -10.59 -5.38 6.48
C ASN A 71 -11.52 -6.21 7.37
N THR A 72 -12.06 -7.29 6.82
CA THR A 72 -12.84 -8.30 7.55
C THR A 72 -12.10 -9.62 7.59
N VAL A 73 -12.52 -10.54 8.46
CA VAL A 73 -11.92 -11.89 8.56
C VAL A 73 -11.98 -12.66 7.24
N ASP A 74 -12.96 -12.36 6.38
CA ASP A 74 -13.16 -13.01 5.08
C ASP A 74 -12.50 -12.24 3.92
N PHE A 75 -11.96 -11.04 4.18
CA PHE A 75 -11.36 -10.22 3.16
C PHE A 75 -10.02 -10.79 2.72
N LYS A 76 -9.85 -10.96 1.41
CA LYS A 76 -8.64 -11.54 0.81
C LYS A 76 -7.94 -10.47 0.00
N ALA A 77 -6.89 -9.91 0.58
CA ALA A 77 -6.01 -8.98 -0.13
C ALA A 77 -5.42 -9.65 -1.38
N GLN A 78 -5.21 -8.86 -2.43
CA GLN A 78 -4.64 -9.31 -3.69
C GLN A 78 -3.31 -8.60 -3.96
N GLU A 79 -2.46 -9.24 -4.77
CA GLU A 79 -1.25 -8.59 -5.27
C GLU A 79 -1.59 -7.27 -5.99
N GLY A 80 -0.95 -6.17 -5.58
CA GLY A 80 -1.21 -4.81 -6.04
C GLY A 80 -2.15 -3.98 -5.15
N ASP A 81 -2.80 -4.58 -4.16
CA ASP A 81 -3.65 -3.81 -3.23
C ASP A 81 -2.79 -2.92 -2.33
N ILE A 82 -3.28 -1.71 -2.06
CA ILE A 82 -2.70 -0.80 -1.07
C ILE A 82 -3.40 -1.08 0.27
N VAL A 83 -2.64 -1.55 1.25
CA VAL A 83 -3.15 -1.85 2.59
C VAL A 83 -2.80 -0.70 3.52
N VAL A 84 -3.80 -0.19 4.22
CA VAL A 84 -3.67 0.88 5.21
C VAL A 84 -3.88 0.31 6.60
N PHE A 85 -2.95 0.62 7.50
CA PHE A 85 -2.98 0.21 8.89
C PHE A 85 -3.38 1.37 9.79
N ASN A 86 -4.16 1.06 10.83
CA ASN A 86 -4.65 2.03 11.80
C ASN A 86 -3.52 2.57 12.70
N SER A 87 -3.87 3.45 13.65
CA SER A 87 -2.93 4.11 14.57
C SER A 87 -2.16 3.17 15.51
N ASN A 88 -2.48 1.88 15.59
CA ASN A 88 -1.69 0.93 16.36
C ASN A 88 -0.32 0.65 15.70
N TYR A 89 -0.15 1.06 14.44
CA TYR A 89 1.09 0.93 13.67
C TYR A 89 1.72 2.29 13.38
N GLY A 90 3.03 2.29 13.06
CA GLY A 90 3.75 3.50 12.67
C GLY A 90 3.75 4.60 13.75
N ALA A 91 3.87 4.21 15.01
CA ALA A 91 3.91 5.13 16.16
C ALA A 91 2.71 6.11 16.24
N GLY A 92 1.50 5.68 15.84
CA GLY A 92 0.29 6.51 15.90
C GLY A 92 -0.11 7.16 14.57
N HIS A 93 0.79 7.17 13.58
CA HIS A 93 0.55 7.73 12.24
C HIS A 93 -0.09 6.73 11.27
N GLY A 94 -0.17 5.46 11.66
CA GLY A 94 -0.54 4.37 10.78
C GLY A 94 0.63 3.91 9.94
N HIS A 95 0.38 2.87 9.15
CA HIS A 95 1.34 2.36 8.17
C HIS A 95 0.60 2.14 6.85
N VAL A 96 1.34 2.11 5.74
CA VAL A 96 0.80 1.76 4.43
C VAL A 96 1.81 0.90 3.70
N ALA A 97 1.33 -0.14 3.04
CA ALA A 97 2.16 -1.03 2.25
C ALA A 97 1.40 -1.46 0.99
N VAL A 98 2.14 -1.96 0.00
CA VAL A 98 1.54 -2.50 -1.23
C VAL A 98 1.77 -4.01 -1.29
N VAL A 99 0.71 -4.78 -1.48
CA VAL A 99 0.74 -6.25 -1.41
C VAL A 99 1.49 -6.83 -2.62
N LEU A 100 2.52 -7.63 -2.34
CA LEU A 100 3.28 -8.43 -3.31
C LEU A 100 2.73 -9.86 -3.45
N ASN A 101 2.15 -10.41 -2.38
CA ASN A 101 1.46 -11.69 -2.43
C ASN A 101 0.42 -11.75 -1.31
N GLY A 102 -0.86 -11.76 -1.65
CA GLY A 102 -1.98 -11.79 -0.70
C GLY A 102 -2.32 -13.15 -0.10
N ASN A 103 -1.68 -14.22 -0.57
CA ASN A 103 -1.87 -15.58 -0.07
C ASN A 103 -0.53 -16.29 0.07
N TYR A 104 0.33 -15.76 0.94
CA TYR A 104 1.68 -16.28 1.10
C TYR A 104 1.71 -17.64 1.80
N ASP A 105 0.82 -17.84 2.77
CA ASP A 105 0.71 -19.05 3.58
C ASP A 105 -0.21 -20.13 2.99
N GLY A 106 -0.89 -19.83 1.88
CA GLY A 106 -1.88 -20.71 1.25
C GLY A 106 -3.27 -20.64 1.88
N ASN A 107 -3.43 -19.92 3.00
CA ASN A 107 -4.66 -19.84 3.79
C ASN A 107 -5.20 -18.41 3.94
N TYR A 108 -4.61 -17.42 3.25
CA TYR A 108 -4.98 -16.00 3.30
C TYR A 108 -4.83 -15.33 4.68
N MET A 109 -4.10 -15.95 5.61
CA MET A 109 -3.84 -15.34 6.92
C MET A 109 -2.55 -14.52 6.92
N GLN A 110 -1.74 -14.65 5.86
CA GLN A 110 -0.50 -13.91 5.69
C GLN A 110 -0.36 -13.38 4.27
N PHE A 111 0.07 -12.11 4.18
CA PHE A 111 0.52 -11.52 2.93
C PHE A 111 1.94 -10.99 3.03
N VAL A 112 2.61 -10.90 1.89
CA VAL A 112 3.88 -10.19 1.74
C VAL A 112 3.59 -8.86 1.09
N SER A 113 4.15 -7.78 1.62
CA SER A 113 4.06 -6.44 1.06
C SER A 113 5.43 -5.79 0.94
N LEU A 114 5.55 -4.81 0.05
CA LEU A 114 6.72 -3.95 -0.03
C LEU A 114 6.56 -2.78 0.95
N ASP A 115 7.54 -2.59 1.81
CA ASP A 115 7.67 -1.53 2.81
C ASP A 115 9.17 -1.12 2.89
N LYS A 116 9.43 0.18 3.07
CA LYS A 116 10.75 0.81 3.04
C LYS A 116 11.50 0.78 4.37
N GLN A 117 10.84 0.50 5.50
CA GLN A 117 11.51 0.23 6.76
C GLN A 117 12.01 -1.22 6.72
N LEU A 118 13.20 -1.43 6.14
CA LEU A 118 13.92 -2.70 5.96
C LEU A 118 13.57 -3.79 7.00
N ALA A 119 12.49 -4.51 6.74
CA ALA A 119 12.35 -5.89 7.10
C ALA A 119 11.41 -6.52 6.08
N ARG A 120 11.66 -7.79 5.78
CA ARG A 120 10.58 -8.69 5.41
C ARG A 120 9.67 -8.74 6.63
N TRP A 121 8.80 -7.76 6.81
CA TRP A 121 7.82 -7.77 7.90
C TRP A 121 6.79 -8.83 7.54
N ARG A 122 6.93 -9.98 8.19
CA ARG A 122 5.89 -10.99 8.27
C ARG A 122 4.82 -10.41 9.20
N MET A 123 3.69 -9.99 8.64
CA MET A 123 2.53 -9.62 9.44
C MET A 123 1.68 -10.88 9.65
N ASP A 124 1.79 -11.45 10.84
CA ASP A 124 0.89 -12.49 11.31
C ASP A 124 -0.43 -11.81 11.71
N PHE A 125 -1.51 -12.10 10.98
CA PHE A 125 -2.85 -11.76 11.41
C PHE A 125 -3.38 -12.91 12.28
N TRP A 126 -3.74 -12.56 13.52
CA TRP A 126 -4.43 -13.35 14.56
C TRP A 126 -3.57 -14.16 15.55
N THR A 127 -4.01 -14.11 16.81
CA THR A 127 -3.99 -15.24 17.75
C THR A 127 -5.30 -16.00 17.62
#